data_AF-A0A3B9BTH9-F1
#
_entry.id   AF-A0A3B9BTH9-F1
#
_cell.length_a   1.000
_cell.length_b   1.000
_cell.length_c   1.000
_cell.angle_alpha   90.00
_cell.angle_beta   90.00
_cell.angle_gamma   90.00
#
_symmetry.space_group_name_H-M   'P 1'
#
loop_
_entity.id
_entity.type
_entity.pdbx_description
1 polymer ?
#
loop_
_entity_poly.entity_id
_entity_poly.type
_entity_poly.pdbx_seq_one_letter_code
_entity_poly.pdbx_strand_id
1 'polypeptide(L)'
;MPDSKAGPTPKTTPELEEEDVLRRASGTDAEASMVIRGFDEQQLDQIRAEAQALQSEFGSGSPLTNLDQTDVSGVAAEELKDIVGRQAGDVKTRAGQAYTDVRNAKMPPKMTVDGIRTNVDSALNAVRQDIGITNAELVSMPLLKRELQFLQKLYKLTGKKGFKDQPLKQIHGYQKRLNRAVRSAEQGSPEQLALGEIKKVFDKAVFDGIEDGFMYGDELVLNQLKDATELYKTYIGLTGKGRGANSAQRAANSILEKVTNPDYTPRQVANAIFGHNKFSPNQAVPLVIDRLKSNLPEEQYEEVVGLLKDAILEKAFSGAGRSGVTRSNIVNNYDDIFVKNKAIINKLFSPEEISRVSKFREDVMPTLWAEIKLNPSNSAYTLLGAMTRSGLMNFARGIPIVGADIVGAVEGAQQRSQASNVIRQYVARSGAPLFSSISQAATRPEIVETVSTDQSPSASSILDSIDEETRQKILESYPQ
;
A
#
# COMPACT_ATOMS: atom_id res chain seq x y z
N MET A 1 0.06 -19.94 30.41
CA MET A 1 -1.34 -19.53 30.30
C MET A 1 -1.35 -18.09 29.83
N PRO A 2 -2.07 -17.71 28.76
CA PRO A 2 -2.00 -16.36 28.22
C PRO A 2 -3.02 -15.46 28.91
N ASP A 3 -2.53 -14.42 29.58
CA ASP A 3 -3.32 -13.28 30.03
C ASP A 3 -3.78 -12.46 28.82
N SER A 4 -5.06 -12.06 28.88
CA SER A 4 -5.80 -11.33 27.87
C SER A 4 -5.23 -9.92 27.67
N LYS A 5 -4.88 -9.61 26.43
CA LYS A 5 -4.77 -8.23 25.94
C LYS A 5 -6.18 -7.65 25.82
N ALA A 6 -6.71 -7.11 26.91
CA ALA A 6 -7.78 -6.13 26.83
C ALA A 6 -7.18 -4.80 26.34
N GLY A 7 -7.65 -4.28 25.21
CA GLY A 7 -7.41 -2.88 24.85
C GLY A 7 -7.98 -1.94 25.92
N PRO A 8 -7.73 -0.63 25.85
CA PRO A 8 -8.27 0.31 26.81
C PRO A 8 -9.78 0.30 26.69
N THR A 9 -10.50 -0.42 27.55
CA THR A 9 -11.92 -0.24 27.73
C THR A 9 -12.07 1.09 28.45
N PRO A 10 -12.62 2.13 27.80
CA PRO A 10 -12.86 3.38 28.49
C PRO A 10 -13.89 3.08 29.58
N LYS A 11 -13.68 3.61 30.79
CA LYS A 11 -14.65 3.47 31.87
C LYS A 11 -15.97 4.10 31.40
N THR A 12 -17.03 3.31 31.32
CA THR A 12 -18.36 3.78 30.96
C THR A 12 -18.77 4.88 31.94
N THR A 13 -19.21 6.02 31.43
CA THR A 13 -19.74 7.12 32.24
C THR A 13 -21.26 7.18 32.05
N PRO A 14 -22.03 7.72 33.02
CA PRO A 14 -23.47 7.89 32.88
C PRO A 14 -23.87 8.64 31.60
N GLU A 15 -23.06 9.61 31.18
CA GLU A 15 -23.28 10.40 29.97
C GLU A 15 -23.09 9.57 28.69
N LEU A 16 -22.17 8.59 28.70
CA LEU A 16 -21.97 7.66 27.58
C LEU A 16 -23.08 6.61 27.51
N GLU A 17 -23.63 6.20 28.66
CA GLU A 17 -24.78 5.30 28.72
C GLU A 17 -26.06 5.99 28.22
N GLU A 18 -26.30 7.23 28.62
CA GLU A 18 -27.41 8.06 28.13
C GLU A 18 -27.32 8.25 26.61
N GLU A 19 -26.13 8.54 26.10
CA GLU A 19 -25.87 8.64 24.67
C GLU A 19 -26.14 7.31 23.92
N ASP A 20 -25.67 6.16 24.41
CA ASP A 20 -25.91 4.86 23.74
C ASP A 20 -27.39 4.46 23.76
N VAL A 21 -28.12 4.81 24.84
CA VAL A 21 -29.58 4.66 24.92
C VAL A 21 -30.28 5.51 23.86
N LEU A 22 -29.95 6.80 23.75
CA LEU A 22 -30.55 7.69 22.74
C LEU A 22 -30.21 7.24 21.30
N ARG A 23 -29.03 6.66 21.08
CA ARG A 23 -28.61 6.13 19.77
C ARG A 23 -29.39 4.88 19.35
N ARG A 24 -29.72 3.99 20.30
CA ARG A 24 -30.07 2.58 19.97
C ARG A 24 -31.29 2.00 20.65
N ALA A 25 -31.83 2.60 21.71
CA ALA A 25 -33.00 2.05 22.39
C ALA A 25 -34.23 2.10 21.49
N SER A 26 -35.00 1.01 21.48
CA SER A 26 -36.23 0.87 20.67
C SER A 26 -37.40 1.77 21.11
N GLY A 27 -37.23 2.53 22.20
CA GLY A 27 -38.20 3.49 22.72
C GLY A 27 -37.74 4.95 22.64
N THR A 28 -36.61 5.24 21.99
CA THR A 28 -36.19 6.63 21.73
C THR A 28 -37.04 7.23 20.61
N ASP A 29 -37.42 8.50 20.77
CA ASP A 29 -38.10 9.26 19.74
C ASP A 29 -37.33 9.20 18.40
N ALA A 30 -38.07 8.98 17.32
CA ALA A 30 -37.48 8.80 16.00
C ALA A 30 -36.69 10.03 15.55
N GLU A 31 -37.10 11.24 15.95
CA GLU A 31 -36.46 12.49 15.59
C GLU A 31 -35.19 12.73 16.42
N ALA A 32 -35.21 12.42 17.72
CA ALA A 32 -34.01 12.46 18.55
C ALA A 32 -32.92 11.48 18.06
N SER A 33 -33.33 10.27 17.65
CA SER A 33 -32.41 9.30 17.04
C SER A 33 -31.89 9.76 15.67
N MET A 34 -32.72 10.42 14.86
CA MET A 34 -32.31 11.01 13.57
C MET A 34 -31.28 12.14 13.77
N VAL A 35 -31.44 12.99 14.79
CA VAL A 35 -30.50 14.10 15.05
C VAL A 35 -29.10 13.57 15.38
N ILE A 36 -28.98 12.57 16.27
CA ILE A 36 -27.69 12.00 16.64
C ILE A 36 -27.05 11.26 15.45
N ARG A 37 -27.83 10.43 14.74
CA ARG A 37 -27.34 9.69 13.58
C ARG A 37 -26.90 10.62 12.45
N GLY A 38 -27.66 11.69 12.19
CA GLY A 38 -27.30 12.69 11.18
C GLY A 38 -26.00 13.42 11.52
N PHE A 39 -25.77 13.73 12.80
CA PHE A 39 -24.49 14.28 13.27
C PHE A 39 -23.34 13.29 13.06
N ASP A 40 -23.53 12.01 13.41
CA ASP A 40 -22.50 10.98 13.21
C ASP A 40 -22.16 10.75 11.74
N GLU A 41 -23.17 10.79 10.87
CA GLU A 41 -23.04 10.62 9.42
C GLU A 41 -22.24 11.78 8.83
N GLN A 42 -22.60 13.03 9.18
CA GLN A 42 -21.83 14.21 8.77
C GLN A 42 -20.36 14.13 9.23
N GLN A 43 -20.13 13.72 10.47
CA GLN A 43 -18.78 13.54 10.99
C GLN A 43 -18.03 12.42 10.26
N LEU A 44 -18.71 11.32 9.91
CA LEU A 44 -18.09 10.22 9.17
C LEU A 44 -17.73 10.64 7.74
N ASP A 45 -18.59 11.43 7.09
CA ASP A 45 -18.36 11.93 5.74
C ASP A 45 -17.17 12.90 5.68
N GLN A 46 -16.95 13.69 6.73
CA GLN A 46 -15.75 14.53 6.85
C GLN A 46 -14.49 13.69 7.07
N ILE A 47 -14.55 12.66 7.91
CA ILE A 47 -13.45 11.71 8.10
C ILE A 47 -13.11 11.00 6.79
N ARG A 48 -14.13 10.62 6.01
CA ARG A 48 -13.95 10.06 4.65
C ARG A 48 -13.30 11.06 3.70
N ALA A 49 -13.75 12.31 3.70
CA ALA A 49 -13.18 13.36 2.86
C ALA A 49 -11.72 13.64 3.22
N GLU A 50 -11.36 13.69 4.50
CA GLU A 50 -9.98 13.88 4.94
C GLU A 50 -9.09 12.66 4.62
N ALA A 51 -9.61 11.44 4.79
CA ALA A 51 -8.91 10.22 4.36
C ALA A 51 -8.63 10.21 2.84
N GLN A 52 -9.62 10.62 2.03
CA GLN A 52 -9.45 10.78 0.59
C GLN A 52 -8.46 11.89 0.24
N ALA A 53 -8.49 13.02 0.94
CA ALA A 53 -7.56 14.12 0.73
C ALA A 53 -6.11 13.69 1.04
N LEU A 54 -5.88 12.99 2.15
CA LEU A 54 -4.56 12.45 2.50
C LEU A 54 -4.08 11.42 1.46
N GLN A 55 -4.98 10.58 0.95
CA GLN A 55 -4.66 9.65 -0.13
C GLN A 55 -4.29 10.38 -1.42
N SER A 56 -5.09 11.33 -1.86
CA SER A 56 -4.82 12.11 -3.07
C SER A 56 -3.54 12.95 -2.96
N GLU A 57 -3.25 13.52 -1.79
CA GLU A 57 -2.08 14.36 -1.59
C GLU A 57 -0.77 13.55 -1.54
N PHE A 58 -0.77 12.41 -0.85
CA PHE A 58 0.46 11.62 -0.66
C PHE A 58 0.65 10.57 -1.75
N GLY A 59 -0.44 10.06 -2.33
CA GLY A 59 -0.48 8.97 -3.30
C GLY A 59 -0.21 9.42 -4.74
N SER A 60 -0.87 8.77 -5.70
CA SER A 60 -0.69 9.06 -7.14
C SER A 60 -1.36 10.34 -7.62
N GLY A 61 -2.12 11.04 -6.77
CA GLY A 61 -2.91 12.21 -7.17
C GLY A 61 -4.16 11.89 -7.99
N SER A 62 -4.36 10.63 -8.38
CA SER A 62 -5.61 10.16 -9.00
C SER A 62 -6.58 9.77 -7.89
N PRO A 63 -7.72 10.48 -7.72
CA PRO A 63 -8.73 10.02 -6.79
C PRO A 63 -9.28 8.70 -7.34
N LEU A 64 -8.85 7.58 -6.75
CA LEU A 64 -9.51 6.30 -6.97
C LEU A 64 -10.92 6.46 -6.41
N THR A 65 -11.83 6.83 -7.31
CA THR A 65 -13.19 7.22 -6.99
C THR A 65 -13.83 6.15 -6.10
N ASN A 66 -14.18 6.57 -4.90
CA ASN A 66 -14.77 5.76 -3.83
C ASN A 66 -13.88 4.63 -3.30
N LEU A 67 -13.11 4.95 -2.24
CA LEU A 67 -12.49 4.00 -1.30
C LEU A 67 -13.44 2.87 -0.84
N ASP A 68 -14.75 3.12 -0.87
CA ASP A 68 -15.78 2.17 -0.45
C ASP A 68 -16.16 1.13 -1.52
N GLN A 69 -15.76 1.32 -2.79
CA GLN A 69 -16.20 0.47 -3.91
C GLN A 69 -15.08 -0.05 -4.81
N THR A 70 -13.91 0.60 -4.81
CA THR A 70 -12.80 0.28 -5.71
C THR A 70 -11.75 -0.59 -5.01
N ASP A 71 -11.32 -1.69 -5.63
CA ASP A 71 -10.14 -2.47 -5.18
C ASP A 71 -8.87 -1.67 -5.46
N VAL A 72 -8.60 -0.66 -4.64
CA VAL A 72 -7.44 0.24 -4.78
C VAL A 72 -6.13 -0.54 -4.84
N SER A 73 -5.99 -1.55 -3.97
CA SER A 73 -4.82 -2.44 -3.96
C SER A 73 -4.66 -3.17 -5.30
N GLY A 74 -5.77 -3.60 -5.92
CA GLY A 74 -5.80 -4.24 -7.24
C GLY A 74 -5.46 -3.30 -8.39
N VAL A 75 -6.03 -2.09 -8.40
CA VAL A 75 -5.75 -1.06 -9.41
C VAL A 75 -4.29 -0.61 -9.34
N ALA A 76 -3.80 -0.28 -8.14
CA ALA A 76 -2.40 0.08 -7.93
C ALA A 76 -1.46 -1.05 -8.38
N ALA A 77 -1.83 -2.31 -8.17
CA ALA A 77 -1.05 -3.44 -8.66
C ALA A 77 -1.09 -3.57 -10.18
N GLU A 78 -2.23 -3.30 -10.84
CA GLU A 78 -2.34 -3.31 -12.30
C GLU A 78 -1.47 -2.23 -12.94
N GLU A 79 -1.57 -0.99 -12.46
CA GLU A 79 -0.78 0.12 -12.98
C GLU A 79 0.72 -0.07 -12.72
N LEU A 80 1.09 -0.58 -11.53
CA LEU A 80 2.47 -0.94 -11.22
C LEU A 80 3.00 -2.03 -12.18
N LYS A 81 2.19 -3.04 -12.51
CA LYS A 81 2.57 -4.05 -13.51
C LYS A 81 2.82 -3.42 -14.87
N ASP A 82 2.00 -2.46 -15.28
CA ASP A 82 2.13 -1.81 -16.58
C ASP A 82 3.38 -0.95 -16.67
N ILE A 83 3.66 -0.12 -15.65
CA ILE A 83 4.86 0.72 -15.60
C ILE A 83 6.12 -0.14 -15.61
N VAL A 84 6.24 -1.07 -14.65
CA VAL A 84 7.43 -1.90 -14.47
C VAL A 84 7.59 -2.88 -15.64
N GLY A 85 6.48 -3.46 -16.11
CA GLY A 85 6.46 -4.39 -17.23
C GLY A 85 6.87 -3.75 -18.55
N ARG A 86 6.35 -2.56 -18.86
CA ARG A 86 6.73 -1.77 -20.05
C ARG A 86 8.20 -1.40 -20.02
N GLN A 87 8.67 -0.81 -18.91
CA GLN A 87 10.07 -0.43 -18.76
C GLN A 87 11.01 -1.66 -18.86
N ALA A 88 10.65 -2.79 -18.25
CA ALA A 88 11.42 -4.02 -18.39
C ALA A 88 11.45 -4.53 -19.84
N GLY A 89 10.32 -4.46 -20.55
CA GLY A 89 10.22 -4.82 -21.97
C GLY A 89 11.10 -3.95 -22.88
N ASP A 90 11.07 -2.64 -22.67
CA ASP A 90 11.84 -1.66 -23.44
C ASP A 90 13.34 -1.82 -23.21
N VAL A 91 13.76 -1.91 -21.95
CA VAL A 91 15.16 -2.13 -21.58
C VAL A 91 15.68 -3.46 -22.14
N LYS A 92 14.88 -4.54 -22.10
CA LYS A 92 15.24 -5.83 -22.69
C LYS A 92 15.44 -5.72 -24.20
N THR A 93 14.56 -5.00 -24.88
CA THR A 93 14.61 -4.81 -26.34
C THR A 93 15.84 -4.01 -26.74
N ARG A 94 16.09 -2.89 -26.05
CA ARG A 94 17.28 -2.04 -26.24
C ARG A 94 18.57 -2.82 -25.98
N ALA A 95 18.65 -3.58 -24.88
CA ALA A 95 19.80 -4.44 -24.59
C ALA A 95 20.02 -5.46 -25.72
N GLY A 96 18.95 -6.14 -26.17
CA GLY A 96 19.02 -7.13 -27.24
C GLY A 96 19.50 -6.55 -28.58
N GLN A 97 19.06 -5.34 -28.92
CA GLN A 97 19.52 -4.62 -30.10
C GLN A 97 21.00 -4.24 -29.98
N ALA A 98 21.39 -3.64 -28.86
CA ALA A 98 22.78 -3.24 -28.64
C ALA A 98 23.76 -4.44 -28.69
N TYR A 99 23.39 -5.59 -28.10
CA TYR A 99 24.17 -6.83 -28.25
C TYR A 99 24.26 -7.32 -29.69
N THR A 100 23.23 -7.10 -30.50
CA THR A 100 23.21 -7.46 -31.91
C THR A 100 24.14 -6.56 -32.72
N ASP A 101 24.15 -5.27 -32.42
CA ASP A 101 25.01 -4.28 -33.09
C ASP A 101 26.49 -4.55 -32.77
N VAL A 102 26.83 -4.75 -31.49
CA VAL A 102 28.20 -5.12 -31.06
C VAL A 102 28.67 -6.40 -31.75
N ARG A 103 27.78 -7.38 -31.90
CA ARG A 103 28.10 -8.65 -32.55
C ARG A 103 28.39 -8.49 -34.05
N ASN A 104 27.73 -7.53 -34.70
CA ASN A 104 27.82 -7.29 -36.14
C ASN A 104 28.86 -6.21 -36.50
N ALA A 105 29.48 -5.58 -35.50
CA ALA A 105 30.55 -4.61 -35.69
C ALA A 105 31.72 -5.20 -36.52
N LYS A 106 32.38 -4.34 -37.30
CA LYS A 106 33.51 -4.71 -38.17
C LYS A 106 34.65 -5.38 -37.39
N MET A 107 34.90 -4.91 -36.18
CA MET A 107 35.88 -5.48 -35.24
C MET A 107 35.16 -5.83 -33.93
N PRO A 108 34.56 -7.02 -33.84
CA PRO A 108 33.85 -7.40 -32.63
C PRO A 108 34.84 -7.61 -31.47
N PRO A 109 34.43 -7.35 -30.22
CA PRO A 109 35.29 -7.55 -29.06
C PRO A 109 35.78 -8.99 -28.94
N LYS A 110 36.99 -9.14 -28.41
CA LYS A 110 37.61 -10.44 -28.12
C LYS A 110 37.91 -10.53 -26.63
N MET A 111 37.73 -11.72 -26.07
CA MET A 111 38.19 -12.05 -24.73
C MET A 111 39.57 -12.71 -24.81
N THR A 112 40.46 -12.24 -23.95
CA THR A 112 41.81 -12.76 -23.76
C THR A 112 41.80 -14.23 -23.34
N VAL A 113 42.89 -14.93 -23.64
CA VAL A 113 43.12 -16.29 -23.14
C VAL A 113 43.01 -16.37 -21.61
N ASP A 114 43.58 -15.39 -20.90
CA ASP A 114 43.55 -15.34 -19.44
C ASP A 114 42.13 -15.15 -18.91
N GLY A 115 41.34 -14.25 -19.51
CA GLY A 115 39.92 -14.10 -19.17
C GLY A 115 39.13 -15.39 -19.34
N ILE A 116 39.33 -16.11 -20.44
CA ILE A 116 38.65 -17.39 -20.67
C ILE A 116 39.07 -18.41 -19.61
N ARG A 117 40.36 -18.47 -19.30
CA ARG A 117 40.90 -19.41 -18.31
C ARG A 117 40.31 -19.15 -16.92
N THR A 118 40.28 -17.88 -16.49
CA THR A 118 39.72 -17.46 -15.20
C THR A 118 38.23 -17.82 -15.10
N ASN A 119 37.46 -17.58 -16.15
CA ASN A 119 36.04 -17.89 -16.18
C ASN A 119 35.77 -19.41 -16.19
N VAL A 120 36.58 -20.19 -16.91
CA VAL A 120 36.49 -21.64 -16.89
C VAL A 120 36.83 -22.21 -15.52
N ASP A 121 37.86 -21.68 -14.85
CA ASP A 121 38.23 -22.09 -13.49
C ASP A 121 37.11 -21.80 -12.50
N SER A 122 36.58 -20.57 -12.54
CA SER A 122 35.47 -20.12 -11.71
C SER A 122 34.22 -21.00 -11.90
N ALA A 123 33.91 -21.38 -13.14
CA ALA A 123 32.79 -22.28 -13.43
C ALA A 123 33.00 -23.70 -12.91
N LEU A 124 34.22 -24.22 -12.96
CA LEU A 124 34.57 -25.52 -12.38
C LEU A 124 34.48 -25.49 -10.84
N ASN A 125 34.93 -24.39 -10.23
CA ASN A 125 34.89 -24.21 -8.77
C ASN A 125 33.45 -24.02 -8.27
N ALA A 126 32.61 -23.29 -9.00
CA ALA A 126 31.20 -23.09 -8.64
C ALA A 126 30.45 -24.43 -8.46
N VAL A 127 30.74 -25.44 -9.28
CA VAL A 127 30.09 -26.75 -9.15
C VAL A 127 30.69 -27.59 -8.02
N ARG A 128 32.03 -27.58 -7.89
CA ARG A 128 32.73 -28.45 -6.94
C ARG A 128 32.73 -27.94 -5.51
N GLN A 129 32.90 -26.64 -5.32
CA GLN A 129 33.05 -26.00 -4.01
C GLN A 129 31.72 -25.44 -3.53
N ASP A 130 30.96 -24.73 -4.38
CA ASP A 130 29.75 -24.04 -3.91
C ASP A 130 28.53 -24.98 -3.83
N ILE A 131 28.41 -25.93 -4.77
CA ILE A 131 27.32 -26.92 -4.77
C ILE A 131 27.73 -28.23 -4.12
N GLY A 132 29.02 -28.58 -4.17
CA GLY A 132 29.54 -29.81 -3.57
C GLY A 132 29.25 -31.09 -4.36
N ILE A 133 28.97 -31.00 -5.67
CA ILE A 133 28.66 -32.20 -6.48
C ILE A 133 29.91 -33.07 -6.63
N THR A 134 29.80 -34.32 -6.20
CA THR A 134 30.87 -35.31 -6.21
C THR A 134 30.95 -36.07 -7.54
N ASN A 135 32.08 -36.74 -7.79
CA ASN A 135 32.27 -37.56 -8.99
C ASN A 135 31.28 -38.74 -9.09
N ALA A 136 30.80 -39.25 -7.95
CA ALA A 136 29.82 -40.34 -7.92
C ALA A 136 28.45 -39.85 -8.40
N GLU A 137 28.03 -38.66 -7.97
CA GLU A 137 26.76 -38.04 -8.38
C GLU A 137 26.75 -37.64 -9.85
N LEU A 138 27.92 -37.32 -10.44
CA LEU A 138 28.01 -37.02 -11.87
C LEU A 138 27.61 -38.18 -12.80
N VAL A 139 27.55 -39.42 -12.29
CA VAL A 139 27.10 -40.56 -13.09
C VAL A 139 25.63 -40.43 -13.51
N SER A 140 24.78 -39.87 -12.63
CA SER A 140 23.36 -39.62 -12.91
C SER A 140 23.09 -38.26 -13.56
N MET A 141 24.13 -37.46 -13.86
CA MET A 141 24.02 -36.10 -14.41
C MET A 141 24.79 -35.98 -15.74
N PRO A 142 24.29 -36.57 -16.83
CA PRO A 142 25.04 -36.70 -18.09
C PRO A 142 25.30 -35.36 -18.80
N LEU A 143 24.40 -34.38 -18.70
CA LEU A 143 24.57 -33.06 -19.30
C LEU A 143 25.64 -32.27 -18.55
N LEU A 144 25.60 -32.28 -17.21
CA LEU A 144 26.60 -31.64 -16.37
C LEU A 144 27.96 -32.30 -16.53
N LYS A 145 28.04 -33.63 -16.51
CA LYS A 145 29.29 -34.38 -16.71
C LYS A 145 29.96 -34.00 -18.04
N ARG A 146 29.18 -33.96 -19.13
CA ARG A 146 29.67 -33.54 -20.44
C ARG A 146 30.20 -32.10 -20.42
N GLU A 147 29.51 -31.21 -19.73
CA GLU A 147 29.92 -29.79 -19.63
C GLU A 147 31.19 -29.62 -18.80
N LEU A 148 31.30 -30.28 -17.63
CA LEU A 148 32.51 -30.26 -16.81
C LEU A 148 33.72 -30.85 -17.55
N GLN A 149 33.53 -31.92 -18.32
CA GLN A 149 34.59 -32.48 -19.16
C GLN A 149 35.02 -31.50 -20.27
N PHE A 150 34.08 -30.80 -20.88
CA PHE A 150 34.38 -29.74 -21.85
C PHE A 150 35.19 -28.62 -21.19
N LEU A 151 34.76 -28.12 -20.03
CA LEU A 151 35.44 -27.06 -19.28
C LEU A 151 36.85 -27.47 -18.84
N GLN A 152 37.03 -28.68 -18.31
CA GLN A 152 38.35 -29.21 -17.96
C GLN A 152 39.29 -29.29 -19.18
N LYS A 153 38.78 -29.70 -20.34
CA LYS A 153 39.56 -29.71 -21.59
C LYS A 153 39.92 -28.30 -22.02
N LEU A 154 38.96 -27.37 -21.97
CA LEU A 154 39.17 -25.97 -22.31
C LEU A 154 40.21 -25.31 -21.40
N TYR A 155 40.14 -25.53 -20.08
CA TYR A 155 41.12 -25.06 -19.11
C TYR A 155 42.54 -25.50 -19.50
N LYS A 156 42.73 -26.79 -19.80
CA LYS A 156 44.03 -27.33 -20.24
C LYS A 156 44.49 -26.71 -21.57
N LEU A 157 43.58 -26.41 -22.49
CA LEU A 157 43.91 -25.78 -23.78
C LEU A 157 44.34 -24.32 -23.61
N THR A 158 43.65 -23.56 -22.76
CA THR A 158 44.02 -22.15 -22.49
C THR A 158 45.41 -22.00 -21.89
N GLY A 159 45.93 -23.02 -21.20
CA GLY A 159 47.31 -23.03 -20.70
C GLY A 159 48.40 -23.39 -21.73
N LYS A 160 48.05 -23.75 -22.97
CA LYS A 160 49.03 -24.11 -24.01
C LYS A 160 49.44 -22.90 -24.85
N LYS A 161 50.73 -22.84 -25.20
CA LYS A 161 51.23 -21.90 -26.21
C LYS A 161 50.49 -22.11 -27.54
N GLY A 162 49.83 -21.08 -28.04
CA GLY A 162 49.12 -21.08 -29.32
C GLY A 162 47.59 -21.11 -29.22
N PHE A 163 46.99 -21.22 -28.02
CA PHE A 163 45.57 -20.92 -27.87
C PHE A 163 45.34 -19.42 -28.13
N LYS A 164 44.34 -19.11 -28.95
CA LYS A 164 44.05 -17.73 -29.37
C LYS A 164 42.93 -17.13 -28.54
N ASP A 165 42.92 -15.79 -28.47
CA ASP A 165 41.79 -15.03 -27.94
C ASP A 165 40.51 -15.35 -28.68
N GLN A 166 39.39 -15.33 -27.97
CA GLN A 166 38.11 -15.78 -28.51
C GLN A 166 37.21 -14.59 -28.81
N PRO A 167 36.62 -14.51 -30.01
CA PRO A 167 35.68 -13.46 -30.33
C PRO A 167 34.39 -13.63 -29.51
N LEU A 168 33.74 -12.52 -29.16
CA LEU A 168 32.50 -12.49 -28.38
C LEU A 168 31.42 -13.45 -28.91
N LYS A 169 31.34 -13.62 -30.24
CA LYS A 169 30.42 -14.58 -30.89
C LYS A 169 30.59 -16.02 -30.39
N GLN A 170 31.83 -16.45 -30.10
CA GLN A 170 32.08 -17.80 -29.58
C GLN A 170 31.61 -17.93 -28.13
N ILE A 171 31.83 -16.90 -27.32
CA ILE A 171 31.37 -16.83 -25.92
C ILE A 171 29.84 -16.89 -25.89
N HIS A 172 29.16 -16.06 -26.70
CA HIS A 172 27.70 -16.10 -26.84
C HIS A 172 27.20 -17.45 -27.38
N GLY A 173 27.92 -18.06 -28.31
CA GLY A 173 27.60 -19.40 -28.81
C GLY A 173 27.64 -20.46 -27.70
N TYR A 174 28.65 -20.38 -26.83
CA TYR A 174 28.79 -21.23 -25.65
C TYR A 174 27.67 -20.97 -24.63
N GLN A 175 27.39 -19.72 -24.26
CA GLN A 175 26.28 -19.35 -23.37
C GLN A 175 24.93 -19.88 -23.89
N LYS A 176 24.66 -19.80 -25.20
CA LYS A 176 23.44 -20.36 -25.80
C LYS A 176 23.38 -21.89 -25.69
N ARG A 177 24.50 -22.58 -25.92
CA ARG A 177 24.58 -24.03 -25.74
C ARG A 177 24.32 -24.41 -24.29
N LEU A 178 24.90 -23.68 -23.36
CA LEU A 178 24.74 -23.90 -21.92
C LEU A 178 23.29 -23.64 -21.48
N ASN A 179 22.67 -22.56 -21.95
CA ASN A 179 21.26 -22.29 -21.71
C ASN A 179 20.33 -23.40 -22.24
N ARG A 180 20.66 -24.00 -23.40
CA ARG A 180 19.93 -25.19 -23.87
C ARG A 180 20.12 -26.37 -22.91
N ALA A 181 21.34 -26.62 -22.43
CA ALA A 181 21.60 -27.69 -21.46
C ALA A 181 20.80 -27.50 -20.16
N VAL A 182 20.74 -26.26 -19.62
CA VAL A 182 19.92 -25.93 -18.44
C VAL A 182 18.44 -26.22 -18.67
N ARG A 183 17.91 -25.89 -19.85
CA ARG A 183 16.49 -26.13 -20.21
C ARG A 183 16.17 -27.60 -20.49
N SER A 184 17.16 -28.37 -20.94
CA SER A 184 17.00 -29.80 -21.21
C SER A 184 17.17 -30.68 -19.97
N ALA A 185 17.78 -30.16 -18.91
CA ALA A 185 17.85 -30.83 -17.62
C ALA A 185 16.47 -30.85 -16.94
N GLU A 186 16.20 -31.90 -16.16
CA GLU A 186 14.94 -32.04 -15.43
C GLU A 186 14.71 -30.85 -14.50
N GLN A 187 13.48 -30.34 -14.49
CA GLN A 187 13.13 -29.13 -13.73
C GLN A 187 13.32 -29.35 -12.23
N GLY A 188 14.09 -28.47 -11.59
CA GLY A 188 14.40 -28.56 -10.16
C GLY A 188 15.47 -29.58 -9.79
N SER A 189 16.04 -30.30 -10.77
CA SER A 189 17.10 -31.27 -10.51
C SER A 189 18.42 -30.61 -10.06
N PRO A 190 19.27 -31.32 -9.29
CA PRO A 190 20.63 -30.87 -8.98
C PRO A 190 21.47 -30.58 -10.24
N GLU A 191 21.25 -31.33 -11.33
CA GLU A 191 21.89 -31.10 -12.61
C GLU A 191 21.51 -29.74 -13.22
N GLN A 192 20.22 -29.40 -13.22
CA GLN A 192 19.76 -28.09 -13.70
C GLN A 192 20.34 -26.96 -12.84
N LEU A 193 20.38 -27.13 -11.52
CA LEU A 193 20.95 -26.15 -10.59
C LEU A 193 22.44 -25.89 -10.88
N ALA A 194 23.22 -26.95 -11.09
CA ALA A 194 24.65 -26.85 -11.34
C ALA A 194 24.99 -26.25 -12.72
N LEU A 195 24.28 -26.68 -13.76
CA LEU A 195 24.38 -26.04 -15.08
C LEU A 195 23.99 -24.56 -15.00
N GLY A 196 23.02 -24.22 -14.14
CA GLY A 196 22.63 -22.85 -13.84
C GLY A 196 23.75 -22.03 -13.18
N GLU A 197 24.57 -22.61 -12.31
CA GLU A 197 25.74 -21.90 -11.74
C GLU A 197 26.85 -21.67 -12.77
N ILE A 198 27.19 -22.68 -13.57
CA ILE A 198 28.12 -22.51 -14.69
C ILE A 198 27.63 -21.37 -15.58
N LYS A 199 26.32 -21.34 -15.89
CA LYS A 199 25.73 -20.30 -16.73
C LYS A 199 25.95 -18.91 -16.15
N LYS A 200 25.78 -18.72 -14.85
CA LYS A 200 26.00 -17.42 -14.20
C LYS A 200 27.43 -16.93 -14.34
N VAL A 201 28.42 -17.80 -14.16
CA VAL A 201 29.83 -17.43 -14.35
C VAL A 201 30.04 -16.89 -15.75
N PHE A 202 29.57 -17.60 -16.77
CA PHE A 202 29.74 -17.15 -18.16
C PHE A 202 28.84 -15.97 -18.55
N ASP A 203 27.68 -15.79 -17.95
CA ASP A 203 26.86 -14.58 -18.14
C ASP A 203 27.58 -13.35 -17.58
N LYS A 204 28.26 -13.47 -16.42
CA LYS A 204 29.06 -12.41 -15.81
C LYS A 204 30.38 -12.15 -16.52
N ALA A 205 31.01 -13.19 -17.07
CA ALA A 205 32.30 -13.15 -17.75
C ALA A 205 32.42 -12.03 -18.81
N VAL A 206 31.33 -11.72 -19.52
CA VAL A 206 31.32 -10.66 -20.53
C VAL A 206 31.34 -9.28 -19.87
N PHE A 207 30.69 -9.12 -18.71
CA PHE A 207 30.67 -7.87 -17.95
C PHE A 207 32.01 -7.65 -17.23
N ASP A 208 32.35 -8.57 -16.34
CA ASP A 208 33.57 -8.52 -15.52
C ASP A 208 34.79 -8.50 -16.44
N GLY A 209 34.73 -9.20 -17.58
CA GLY A 209 35.81 -9.20 -18.55
C GLY A 209 36.09 -7.84 -19.18
N ILE A 210 35.12 -6.93 -19.28
CA ILE A 210 35.39 -5.55 -19.76
C ILE A 210 36.06 -4.74 -18.65
N GLU A 211 35.58 -4.83 -17.41
CA GLU A 211 36.12 -4.10 -16.26
C GLU A 211 37.52 -4.57 -15.87
N ASP A 212 37.76 -5.88 -15.89
CA ASP A 212 39.03 -6.53 -15.54
C ASP A 212 40.07 -6.43 -16.67
N GLY A 213 39.74 -5.80 -17.80
CA GLY A 213 40.63 -5.68 -18.96
C GLY A 213 40.84 -6.99 -19.72
N PHE A 214 40.02 -8.02 -19.46
CA PHE A 214 40.06 -9.28 -20.19
C PHE A 214 39.38 -9.23 -21.55
N MET A 215 38.68 -8.15 -21.89
CA MET A 215 38.09 -7.91 -23.20
C MET A 215 38.72 -6.70 -23.87
N TYR A 216 39.04 -6.85 -25.16
CA TYR A 216 39.63 -5.79 -25.96
C TYR A 216 38.98 -5.71 -27.35
N GLY A 217 39.09 -4.56 -28.00
CA GLY A 217 38.45 -4.27 -29.27
C GLY A 217 38.44 -2.77 -29.57
N ASP A 218 37.59 -2.37 -30.51
CA ASP A 218 37.28 -0.97 -30.78
C ASP A 218 36.59 -0.34 -29.55
N GLU A 219 37.08 0.81 -29.10
CA GLU A 219 36.62 1.47 -27.88
C GLU A 219 35.13 1.84 -27.95
N LEU A 220 34.64 2.29 -29.11
CA LEU A 220 33.21 2.59 -29.30
C LEU A 220 32.37 1.31 -29.17
N VAL A 221 32.85 0.20 -29.72
CA VAL A 221 32.15 -1.09 -29.65
C VAL A 221 32.20 -1.69 -28.24
N LEU A 222 33.29 -1.47 -27.49
CA LEU A 222 33.38 -1.87 -26.09
C LEU A 222 32.43 -1.04 -25.21
N ASN A 223 32.33 0.26 -25.44
CA ASN A 223 31.37 1.12 -24.74
C ASN A 223 29.92 0.69 -25.04
N GLN A 224 29.58 0.40 -26.30
CA GLN A 224 28.27 -0.16 -26.65
C GLN A 224 27.97 -1.49 -25.96
N LEU A 225 28.98 -2.35 -25.81
CA LEU A 225 28.84 -3.61 -25.08
C LEU A 225 28.61 -3.39 -23.59
N LYS A 226 29.29 -2.42 -22.99
CA LYS A 226 29.08 -2.02 -21.59
C LYS A 226 27.65 -1.51 -21.40
N ASP A 227 27.18 -0.59 -22.23
CA ASP A 227 25.81 -0.05 -22.19
C ASP A 227 24.76 -1.16 -22.36
N ALA A 228 24.96 -2.06 -23.33
CA ALA A 228 24.08 -3.21 -23.54
C ALA A 228 23.97 -4.09 -22.29
N THR A 229 25.07 -4.23 -21.57
CA THR A 229 25.15 -5.06 -20.36
C THR A 229 24.52 -4.37 -19.17
N GLU A 230 24.72 -3.07 -19.01
CA GLU A 230 24.04 -2.26 -17.98
C GLU A 230 22.52 -2.30 -18.18
N LEU A 231 22.03 -2.09 -19.41
CA LEU A 231 20.61 -2.25 -19.74
C LEU A 231 20.11 -3.66 -19.36
N TYR A 232 20.87 -4.70 -19.68
CA TYR A 232 20.45 -6.06 -19.29
C TYR A 232 20.41 -6.27 -17.77
N LYS A 233 21.32 -5.65 -17.00
CA LYS A 233 21.27 -5.67 -15.53
C LYS A 233 20.02 -4.97 -15.01
N THR A 234 19.68 -3.82 -15.57
CA THR A 234 18.43 -3.10 -15.24
C THR A 234 17.22 -4.00 -15.49
N TYR A 235 17.17 -4.68 -16.64
CA TYR A 235 16.12 -5.65 -16.95
C TYR A 235 16.02 -6.78 -15.90
N ILE A 236 17.15 -7.36 -15.51
CA ILE A 236 17.18 -8.42 -14.47
C ILE A 236 16.74 -7.87 -13.11
N GLY A 237 17.14 -6.63 -12.79
CA GLY A 237 16.74 -5.92 -11.58
C GLY A 237 15.24 -5.68 -11.49
N LEU A 238 14.60 -5.31 -12.60
CA LEU A 238 13.15 -5.09 -12.68
C LEU A 238 12.33 -6.39 -12.70
N THR A 239 12.85 -7.45 -13.32
CA THR A 239 12.10 -8.70 -13.50
C THR A 239 12.35 -9.75 -12.42
N GLY A 240 13.35 -9.55 -11.56
CA GLY A 240 13.72 -10.54 -10.54
C GLY A 240 14.34 -11.82 -11.10
N LYS A 241 14.65 -11.91 -12.41
CA LYS A 241 15.18 -13.13 -13.06
C LYS A 241 16.60 -13.53 -12.63
N GLY A 242 17.22 -12.79 -11.72
CA GLY A 242 18.50 -13.15 -11.10
C GLY A 242 18.34 -14.27 -10.08
N ARG A 243 19.45 -14.78 -9.55
CA ARG A 243 19.44 -15.64 -8.35
C ARG A 243 19.66 -14.78 -7.12
N GLY A 244 18.75 -14.87 -6.15
CA GLY A 244 18.96 -14.27 -4.83
C GLY A 244 19.99 -15.08 -4.04
N ALA A 245 20.96 -14.40 -3.44
CA ALA A 245 21.99 -15.00 -2.59
C ALA A 245 21.40 -15.60 -1.31
N ASN A 246 20.28 -15.05 -0.81
CA ASN A 246 19.59 -15.51 0.39
C ASN A 246 18.08 -15.65 0.16
N SER A 247 17.35 -16.15 1.16
CA SER A 247 15.89 -16.35 1.11
C SER A 247 15.13 -15.05 0.85
N ALA A 248 15.54 -13.93 1.48
CA ALA A 248 14.91 -12.62 1.30
C ALA A 248 15.06 -12.11 -0.14
N GLN A 249 16.25 -12.22 -0.74
CA GLN A 249 16.46 -11.82 -2.14
C GLN A 249 15.70 -12.72 -3.11
N ARG A 250 15.58 -14.02 -2.83
CA ARG A 250 14.77 -14.95 -3.64
C ARG A 250 13.28 -14.61 -3.56
N ALA A 251 12.78 -14.25 -2.38
CA ALA A 251 11.41 -13.78 -2.20
C ALA A 251 11.16 -12.46 -2.96
N ALA A 252 12.10 -11.50 -2.88
CA ALA A 252 12.01 -10.25 -3.64
C ALA A 252 12.01 -10.49 -5.16
N ASN A 253 12.86 -11.41 -5.65
CA ASN A 253 12.88 -11.84 -7.05
C ASN A 253 11.51 -12.40 -7.47
N SER A 254 10.90 -13.25 -6.64
CA SER A 254 9.59 -13.82 -6.93
C SER A 254 8.49 -12.76 -7.00
N ILE A 255 8.54 -11.72 -6.16
CA ILE A 255 7.58 -10.61 -6.22
C ILE A 255 7.74 -9.83 -7.54
N LEU A 256 8.97 -9.47 -7.92
CA LEU A 256 9.26 -8.76 -9.18
C LEU A 256 8.90 -9.59 -10.42
N GLU A 257 9.06 -10.91 -10.35
CA GLU A 257 8.61 -11.82 -11.40
C GLU A 257 7.08 -11.77 -11.55
N LYS A 258 6.34 -11.76 -10.44
CA LYS A 258 4.87 -11.61 -10.48
C LYS A 258 4.44 -10.27 -11.07
N VAL A 259 5.17 -9.20 -10.76
CA VAL A 259 4.92 -7.86 -11.30
C VAL A 259 5.12 -7.82 -12.81
N THR A 260 6.17 -8.44 -13.32
CA THR A 260 6.57 -8.30 -14.74
C THR A 260 6.05 -9.40 -15.66
N ASN A 261 5.49 -10.48 -15.11
CA ASN A 261 4.93 -11.56 -15.90
C ASN A 261 3.41 -11.36 -16.11
N PRO A 262 2.93 -11.30 -17.38
CA PRO A 262 1.51 -11.10 -17.69
C PRO A 262 0.59 -12.22 -17.16
N ASP A 263 1.12 -13.42 -16.90
CA ASP A 263 0.35 -14.56 -16.42
C ASP A 263 -0.22 -14.39 -15.00
N TYR A 264 0.33 -13.45 -14.21
CA TYR A 264 -0.17 -13.17 -12.86
C TYR A 264 -1.25 -12.09 -12.87
N THR A 265 -2.33 -12.31 -12.12
CA THR A 265 -3.41 -11.32 -12.01
C THR A 265 -2.99 -10.15 -11.12
N PRO A 266 -3.56 -8.93 -11.31
CA PRO A 266 -3.30 -7.79 -10.43
C PRO A 266 -3.52 -8.13 -8.95
N ARG A 267 -4.55 -8.92 -8.64
CA ARG A 267 -4.80 -9.39 -7.28
C ARG A 267 -3.69 -10.28 -6.71
N GLN A 268 -3.06 -11.13 -7.52
CA GLN A 268 -1.91 -11.94 -7.08
C GLN A 268 -0.68 -11.07 -6.79
N VAL A 269 -0.50 -9.99 -7.54
CA VAL A 269 0.56 -9.00 -7.31
C VAL A 269 0.28 -8.19 -6.05
N ALA A 270 -0.93 -7.65 -5.92
CA ALA A 270 -1.39 -6.93 -4.73
C ALA A 270 -1.19 -7.77 -3.45
N ASN A 271 -1.58 -9.04 -3.48
CA ASN A 271 -1.37 -9.95 -2.35
C ASN A 271 0.11 -10.20 -2.03
N ALA A 272 0.98 -10.20 -3.05
CA ALA A 272 2.42 -10.41 -2.86
C ALA A 272 3.12 -9.19 -2.26
N ILE A 273 2.65 -7.99 -2.57
CA ILE A 273 3.21 -6.72 -2.10
C ILE A 273 2.59 -6.32 -0.76
N PHE A 274 1.27 -6.31 -0.65
CA PHE A 274 0.55 -5.75 0.49
C PHE A 274 0.07 -6.79 1.51
N GLY A 275 0.01 -8.08 1.12
CA GLY A 275 -0.58 -9.13 1.96
C GLY A 275 -2.08 -9.31 1.73
N HIS A 276 -2.67 -10.33 2.37
CA HIS A 276 -4.06 -10.73 2.16
C HIS A 276 -5.00 -10.06 3.18
N ASN A 277 -6.03 -9.36 2.70
CA ASN A 277 -7.06 -8.63 3.48
C ASN A 277 -6.53 -7.51 4.41
N LYS A 278 -5.49 -7.78 5.20
CA LYS A 278 -4.75 -6.80 6.02
C LYS A 278 -3.39 -6.52 5.39
N PHE A 279 -2.83 -5.36 5.71
CA PHE A 279 -1.47 -5.05 5.34
C PHE A 279 -0.48 -5.89 6.15
N SER A 280 0.03 -6.95 5.52
CA SER A 280 1.01 -7.86 6.10
C SER A 280 2.02 -8.23 5.01
N PRO A 281 2.80 -7.25 4.54
CA PRO A 281 3.74 -7.42 3.44
C PRO A 281 4.81 -8.44 3.77
N ASN A 282 5.36 -9.08 2.73
CA ASN A 282 6.50 -9.98 2.91
C ASN A 282 7.72 -9.17 3.38
N GLN A 283 8.57 -9.76 4.24
CA GLN A 283 9.84 -9.14 4.68
C GLN A 283 10.78 -8.77 3.52
N ALA A 284 10.55 -9.33 2.33
CA ALA A 284 11.29 -9.03 1.11
C ALA A 284 10.81 -7.77 0.37
N VAL A 285 9.65 -7.19 0.70
CA VAL A 285 9.10 -6.00 0.02
C VAL A 285 10.03 -4.78 0.10
N PRO A 286 10.74 -4.48 1.21
CA PRO A 286 11.75 -3.43 1.22
C PRO A 286 12.80 -3.58 0.11
N LEU A 287 13.24 -4.80 -0.18
CA LEU A 287 14.20 -5.08 -1.26
C LEU A 287 13.59 -4.92 -2.66
N VAL A 288 12.27 -5.15 -2.79
CA VAL A 288 11.55 -4.87 -4.03
C VAL A 288 11.56 -3.38 -4.30
N ILE A 289 11.21 -2.55 -3.30
CA ILE A 289 11.21 -1.09 -3.41
C ILE A 289 12.61 -0.57 -3.77
N ASP A 290 13.66 -1.06 -3.11
CA ASP A 290 15.05 -0.67 -3.40
C ASP A 290 15.46 -0.99 -4.84
N ARG A 291 15.00 -2.12 -5.38
CA ARG A 291 15.27 -2.49 -6.78
C ARG A 291 14.48 -1.67 -7.77
N LEU A 292 13.23 -1.35 -7.48
CA LEU A 292 12.46 -0.45 -8.33
C LEU A 292 13.14 0.92 -8.37
N LYS A 293 13.57 1.46 -7.22
CA LYS A 293 14.31 2.73 -7.14
C LYS A 293 15.61 2.72 -7.95
N SER A 294 16.35 1.62 -7.90
CA SER A 294 17.66 1.52 -8.55
C SER A 294 17.58 1.29 -10.06
N ASN A 295 16.42 0.88 -10.59
CA ASN A 295 16.31 0.41 -11.98
C ASN A 295 15.19 1.09 -12.80
N LEU A 296 14.27 1.82 -12.16
CA LEU A 296 13.32 2.68 -12.84
C LEU A 296 13.90 4.09 -13.01
N PRO A 297 13.54 4.80 -14.10
CA PRO A 297 13.69 6.25 -14.18
C PRO A 297 12.99 6.93 -12.99
N GLU A 298 13.50 8.08 -12.56
CA GLU A 298 13.01 8.80 -11.37
C GLU A 298 11.50 9.10 -11.46
N GLU A 299 11.04 9.64 -12.59
CA GLU A 299 9.62 9.93 -12.84
C GLU A 299 8.72 8.68 -12.70
N GLN A 300 9.14 7.54 -13.28
CA GLN A 300 8.38 6.29 -13.18
C GLN A 300 8.43 5.70 -11.76
N TYR A 301 9.54 5.90 -11.05
CA TYR A 301 9.66 5.46 -9.67
C TYR A 301 8.74 6.27 -8.74
N GLU A 302 8.64 7.59 -8.93
CA GLU A 302 7.72 8.44 -8.18
C GLU A 302 6.26 8.04 -8.39
N GLU A 303 5.87 7.76 -9.65
CA GLU A 303 4.54 7.24 -9.98
C GLU A 303 4.25 5.93 -9.24
N VAL A 304 5.20 4.98 -9.27
CA VAL A 304 5.10 3.71 -8.54
C VAL A 304 5.01 3.93 -7.03
N VAL A 305 5.76 4.88 -6.47
CA VAL A 305 5.66 5.23 -5.04
C VAL A 305 4.27 5.75 -4.70
N GLY A 306 3.70 6.62 -5.53
CA GLY A 306 2.32 7.12 -5.39
C GLY A 306 1.31 5.96 -5.33
N LEU A 307 1.40 5.01 -6.25
CA LEU A 307 0.53 3.83 -6.28
C LEU A 307 0.68 2.93 -5.04
N LEU A 308 1.92 2.73 -4.58
CA LEU A 308 2.18 1.96 -3.36
C LEU A 308 1.59 2.67 -2.13
N LYS A 309 1.70 4.00 -2.07
CA LYS A 309 1.10 4.81 -0.99
C LYS A 309 -0.42 4.75 -1.04
N ASP A 310 -1.05 4.82 -2.22
CA ASP A 310 -2.51 4.69 -2.37
C ASP A 310 -3.04 3.39 -1.77
N ALA A 311 -2.40 2.26 -2.08
CA ALA A 311 -2.77 0.96 -1.56
C ALA A 311 -2.51 0.82 -0.04
N ILE A 312 -1.45 1.44 0.47
CA ILE A 312 -1.15 1.43 1.91
C ILE A 312 -2.18 2.27 2.68
N LEU A 313 -2.49 3.47 2.18
CA LEU A 313 -3.47 4.38 2.78
C LEU A 313 -4.89 3.81 2.70
N GLU A 314 -5.24 3.16 1.60
CA GLU A 314 -6.50 2.41 1.53
C GLU A 314 -6.57 1.37 2.65
N LYS A 315 -5.56 0.52 2.80
CA LYS A 315 -5.54 -0.46 3.91
C LYS A 315 -5.50 0.16 5.31
N ALA A 316 -5.01 1.37 5.44
CA ALA A 316 -5.00 2.10 6.70
C ALA A 316 -6.36 2.64 7.07
N PHE A 317 -7.13 3.11 6.08
CA PHE A 317 -8.39 3.80 6.33
C PHE A 317 -9.61 2.88 6.14
N SER A 318 -9.50 1.88 5.28
CA SER A 318 -10.54 0.90 4.96
C SER A 318 -10.40 -0.40 5.76
N GLY A 319 -11.50 -1.15 5.87
CA GLY A 319 -11.52 -2.49 6.46
C GLY A 319 -11.41 -3.57 5.41
N ALA A 320 -11.40 -4.85 5.81
CA ALA A 320 -11.40 -5.95 4.86
C ALA A 320 -12.67 -5.95 3.98
N GLY A 321 -12.50 -5.77 2.66
CA GLY A 321 -13.60 -5.77 1.68
C GLY A 321 -14.32 -4.42 1.54
N ARG A 322 -15.54 -4.41 0.98
CA ARG A 322 -16.37 -3.21 0.72
C ARG A 322 -16.94 -2.54 1.99
N SER A 323 -16.27 -2.69 3.13
CA SER A 323 -16.69 -2.09 4.41
C SER A 323 -16.44 -0.57 4.46
N GLY A 324 -15.65 -0.08 3.50
CA GLY A 324 -15.35 1.34 3.35
C GLY A 324 -14.49 1.91 4.48
N VAL A 325 -14.35 3.23 4.46
CA VAL A 325 -13.66 3.98 5.50
C VAL A 325 -14.56 4.08 6.74
N THR A 326 -14.03 3.63 7.89
CA THR A 326 -14.71 3.72 9.20
C THR A 326 -13.75 4.24 10.25
N ARG A 327 -14.28 4.80 11.35
CA ARG A 327 -13.44 5.36 12.44
C ARG A 327 -12.61 4.25 13.07
N SER A 328 -13.22 3.10 13.29
CA SER A 328 -12.56 1.93 13.86
C SER A 328 -11.42 1.42 12.99
N ASN A 329 -11.55 1.41 11.67
CA ASN A 329 -10.48 0.97 10.77
C ASN A 329 -9.26 1.89 10.87
N ILE A 330 -9.47 3.20 10.76
CA ILE A 330 -8.40 4.21 10.84
C ILE A 330 -7.59 4.07 12.13
N VAL A 331 -8.28 3.97 13.28
CA VAL A 331 -7.60 3.92 14.58
C VAL A 331 -6.89 2.60 14.82
N ASN A 332 -7.53 1.48 14.47
CA ASN A 332 -7.02 0.14 14.77
C ASN A 332 -5.94 -0.31 13.78
N ASN A 333 -6.01 0.10 12.52
CA ASN A 333 -5.05 -0.33 11.50
C ASN A 333 -3.75 0.46 11.55
N TYR A 334 -3.74 1.68 12.11
CA TYR A 334 -2.57 2.55 12.12
C TYR A 334 -1.32 1.87 12.68
N ASP A 335 -1.40 1.28 13.89
CA ASP A 335 -0.24 0.65 14.53
C ASP A 335 0.23 -0.58 13.75
N ASP A 336 -0.71 -1.34 13.18
CA ASP A 336 -0.40 -2.51 12.35
C ASP A 336 0.35 -2.11 11.07
N ILE A 337 0.08 -0.94 10.51
CA ILE A 337 0.67 -0.49 9.24
C ILE A 337 1.92 0.36 9.50
N PHE A 338 1.76 1.48 10.19
CA PHE A 338 2.80 2.51 10.34
C PHE A 338 3.82 2.16 11.43
N VAL A 339 3.42 1.41 12.47
CA VAL A 339 4.34 1.06 13.58
C VAL A 339 5.01 -0.29 13.39
N LYS A 340 4.30 -1.33 12.94
CA LYS A 340 4.89 -2.67 12.74
C LYS A 340 5.70 -2.81 11.45
N ASN A 341 5.37 -2.06 10.39
CA ASN A 341 6.01 -2.20 9.07
C ASN A 341 6.92 -1.01 8.70
N LYS A 342 7.59 -0.40 9.70
CA LYS A 342 8.46 0.80 9.52
C LYS A 342 9.48 0.69 8.38
N ALA A 343 10.02 -0.50 8.12
CA ALA A 343 11.01 -0.71 7.05
C ALA A 343 10.47 -0.42 5.63
N ILE A 344 9.16 -0.59 5.42
CA ILE A 344 8.48 -0.28 4.16
C ILE A 344 8.00 1.17 4.20
N ILE A 345 7.36 1.56 5.29
CA ILE A 345 6.76 2.88 5.45
C ILE A 345 7.81 3.99 5.33
N ASN A 346 8.96 3.88 6.00
CA ASN A 346 10.02 4.89 5.94
C ASN A 346 10.74 4.97 4.57
N LYS A 347 10.51 4.00 3.67
CA LYS A 347 11.03 4.06 2.29
C LYS A 347 10.08 4.77 1.33
N LEU A 348 8.79 4.80 1.67
CA LEU A 348 7.74 5.34 0.81
C LEU A 348 7.27 6.71 1.31
N PHE A 349 7.06 6.85 2.61
CA PHE A 349 6.53 8.06 3.23
C PHE A 349 7.61 8.90 3.89
N SER A 350 7.47 10.22 3.78
CA SER A 350 8.28 11.17 4.53
C SER A 350 7.87 11.19 6.02
N PRO A 351 8.76 11.63 6.93
CA PRO A 351 8.41 11.81 8.35
C PRO A 351 7.20 12.74 8.55
N GLU A 352 7.09 13.79 7.74
CA GLU A 352 5.99 14.74 7.77
C GLU A 352 4.67 14.09 7.34
N GLU A 353 4.67 13.28 6.27
CA GLU A 353 3.50 12.50 5.84
C GLU A 353 3.05 11.54 6.95
N ILE A 354 3.98 10.78 7.55
CA ILE A 354 3.67 9.86 8.67
C ILE A 354 3.07 10.62 9.85
N SER A 355 3.61 11.81 10.18
CA SER A 355 3.10 12.66 11.25
C SER A 355 1.68 13.14 10.97
N ARG A 356 1.36 13.48 9.72
CA ARG A 356 0.01 13.90 9.33
C ARG A 356 -1.00 12.77 9.41
N VAL A 357 -0.63 11.56 8.99
CA VAL A 357 -1.48 10.37 9.16
C VAL A 357 -1.66 10.04 10.66
N SER A 358 -0.62 10.19 11.48
CA SER A 358 -0.73 10.03 12.94
C SER A 358 -1.72 11.02 13.54
N LYS A 359 -1.61 12.30 13.17
CA LYS A 359 -2.52 13.34 13.63
C LYS A 359 -3.96 13.07 13.22
N PHE A 360 -4.18 12.66 11.97
CA PHE A 360 -5.52 12.26 11.51
C PHE A 360 -6.10 11.12 12.35
N ARG A 361 -5.32 10.10 12.69
CA ARG A 361 -5.74 9.03 13.61
C ARG A 361 -6.09 9.56 15.00
N GLU A 362 -5.28 10.48 15.54
CA GLU A 362 -5.53 11.13 16.83
C GLU A 362 -6.83 11.95 16.82
N ASP A 363 -7.13 12.63 15.72
CA ASP A 363 -8.35 13.42 15.55
C ASP A 363 -9.60 12.52 15.38
N VAL A 364 -9.45 11.34 14.79
CA VAL A 364 -10.54 10.34 14.63
C VAL A 364 -10.80 9.57 15.93
N MET A 365 -9.80 9.31 16.76
CA MET A 365 -9.91 8.44 17.94
C MET A 365 -11.02 8.85 18.93
N PRO A 366 -11.23 10.13 19.28
CA PRO A 366 -12.32 10.54 20.15
C PRO A 366 -13.71 10.24 19.58
N THR A 367 -13.80 10.03 18.27
CA THR A 367 -15.07 9.85 17.56
C THR A 367 -15.57 8.40 17.53
N LEU A 368 -14.74 7.45 17.99
CA LEU A 368 -15.04 6.01 17.96
C LEU A 368 -16.32 5.63 18.70
N TRP A 369 -16.75 6.44 19.67
CA TRP A 369 -17.95 6.20 20.46
C TRP A 369 -19.22 6.08 19.63
N ALA A 370 -19.30 6.76 18.49
CA ALA A 370 -20.42 6.61 17.57
C ALA A 370 -20.59 5.16 17.04
N GLU A 371 -19.49 4.40 16.96
CA GLU A 371 -19.46 3.03 16.45
C GLU A 371 -19.50 1.96 17.56
N ILE A 372 -19.06 2.29 18.78
CA ILE A 372 -18.98 1.35 19.92
C ILE A 372 -20.38 1.04 20.47
N LYS A 373 -20.65 -0.23 20.84
CA LYS A 373 -21.85 -0.64 21.59
C LYS A 373 -21.54 -0.99 23.03
N LEU A 374 -22.15 -0.27 23.98
CA LEU A 374 -22.00 -0.55 25.41
C LEU A 374 -22.76 -1.81 25.82
N ASN A 375 -23.86 -2.14 25.12
CA ASN A 375 -24.55 -3.43 25.26
C ASN A 375 -24.65 -4.19 23.91
N PRO A 376 -23.62 -4.97 23.54
CA PRO A 376 -23.58 -5.75 22.31
C PRO A 376 -24.71 -6.79 22.19
N SER A 377 -25.20 -7.30 23.32
CA SER A 377 -26.22 -8.36 23.37
C SER A 377 -27.66 -7.86 23.18
N ASN A 378 -27.86 -6.53 23.08
CA ASN A 378 -29.16 -5.84 23.00
C ASN A 378 -30.15 -6.13 24.13
N SER A 379 -29.78 -6.93 25.13
CA SER A 379 -30.67 -7.40 26.20
C SER A 379 -31.18 -6.25 27.09
N ALA A 380 -30.28 -5.37 27.57
CA ALA A 380 -30.66 -4.14 28.28
C ALA A 380 -31.51 -3.17 27.44
N TYR A 381 -31.26 -3.02 26.13
CA TYR A 381 -32.08 -2.17 25.25
C TYR A 381 -33.47 -2.74 24.98
N THR A 382 -33.57 -4.06 24.93
CA THR A 382 -34.84 -4.77 24.78
C THR A 382 -35.67 -4.66 26.05
N LEU A 383 -35.03 -4.77 27.22
CA LEU A 383 -35.66 -4.59 28.53
C LEU A 383 -36.14 -3.14 28.73
N LEU A 384 -35.30 -2.13 28.50
CA LEU A 384 -35.70 -0.72 28.56
C LEU A 384 -36.82 -0.42 27.55
N GLY A 385 -36.68 -0.85 26.30
CA GLY A 385 -37.72 -0.67 25.29
C GLY A 385 -39.03 -1.38 25.61
N ALA A 386 -38.99 -2.51 26.33
CA ALA A 386 -40.19 -3.18 26.84
C ALA A 386 -40.81 -2.41 28.02
N MET A 387 -39.99 -1.83 28.91
CA MET A 387 -40.45 -1.00 30.03
C MET A 387 -41.06 0.33 29.58
N THR A 388 -40.49 0.97 28.57
CA THR A 388 -41.05 2.20 27.96
C THR A 388 -42.36 1.91 27.23
N ARG A 389 -42.41 0.85 26.42
CA ARG A 389 -43.64 0.44 25.68
C ARG A 389 -44.77 -0.03 26.57
N SER A 390 -44.48 -0.51 27.78
CA SER A 390 -45.47 -0.92 28.77
C SER A 390 -45.87 0.19 29.75
N GLY A 391 -45.33 1.41 29.59
CA GLY A 391 -45.60 2.54 30.48
C GLY A 391 -45.06 2.35 31.91
N LEU A 392 -44.19 1.36 32.13
CA LEU A 392 -43.62 1.01 33.45
C LEU A 392 -42.54 2.01 33.92
N MET A 393 -42.11 2.95 33.07
CA MET A 393 -41.28 4.09 33.46
C MET A 393 -42.06 5.17 34.25
N ASN A 394 -43.38 5.02 34.42
CA ASN A 394 -44.19 5.90 35.28
C ASN A 394 -43.93 5.72 36.80
N PHE A 395 -43.10 4.77 37.21
CA PHE A 395 -42.81 4.53 38.62
C PHE A 395 -41.93 5.61 39.28
N ALA A 396 -41.42 6.58 38.51
CA ALA A 396 -40.75 7.78 39.02
C ALA A 396 -41.70 8.95 39.35
N ARG A 397 -43.02 8.73 39.45
CA ARG A 397 -44.01 9.71 39.97
C ARG A 397 -44.09 9.71 41.51
N GLY A 398 -42.94 9.68 42.18
CA GLY A 398 -42.82 9.65 43.65
C GLY A 398 -42.56 11.02 44.31
N ILE A 399 -42.53 12.12 43.56
CA ILE A 399 -42.39 13.47 44.10
C ILE A 399 -43.64 14.27 43.68
N PRO A 400 -44.45 14.76 44.63
CA PRO A 400 -45.67 15.48 44.30
C PRO A 400 -45.28 16.90 43.84
N ILE A 401 -45.47 17.20 42.56
CA ILE A 401 -45.58 18.57 42.09
C ILE A 401 -47.06 18.79 41.75
N VAL A 402 -47.68 19.65 42.53
CA VAL A 402 -49.03 20.16 42.33
C VAL A 402 -49.04 20.98 41.02
N GLY A 403 -49.91 20.61 40.07
CA GLY A 403 -50.35 21.50 38.99
C GLY A 403 -50.19 20.99 37.55
N ALA A 404 -51.31 20.51 37.00
CA ALA A 404 -51.78 20.57 35.61
C ALA A 404 -51.00 19.84 34.47
N ASP A 405 -51.62 18.75 34.01
CA ASP A 405 -51.85 18.30 32.63
C ASP A 405 -51.02 18.92 31.48
N ILE A 406 -50.12 18.12 30.89
CA ILE A 406 -49.87 18.14 29.44
C ILE A 406 -49.68 16.70 28.91
N VAL A 407 -50.52 16.36 27.93
CA VAL A 407 -50.56 15.11 27.17
C VAL A 407 -49.63 15.21 25.95
N GLY A 408 -48.79 14.19 25.74
CA GLY A 408 -48.43 13.65 24.41
C GLY A 408 -47.45 14.38 23.47
N ALA A 409 -47.18 15.68 23.63
CA ALA A 409 -46.32 16.45 22.71
C ALA A 409 -44.98 16.94 23.32
N VAL A 410 -44.78 16.74 24.63
CA VAL A 410 -43.62 17.29 25.37
C VAL A 410 -42.42 16.33 25.39
N GLU A 411 -42.64 15.03 25.16
CA GLU A 411 -41.55 14.05 25.17
C GLU A 411 -40.60 14.20 23.97
N GLY A 412 -41.12 14.51 22.78
CA GLY A 412 -40.29 14.72 21.58
C GLY A 412 -39.40 15.97 21.67
N ALA A 413 -39.93 17.09 22.18
CA ALA A 413 -39.16 18.33 22.36
C ALA A 413 -38.07 18.19 23.43
N GLN A 414 -38.37 17.49 24.54
CA GLN A 414 -37.39 17.21 25.59
C GLN A 414 -36.30 16.26 25.11
N GLN A 415 -36.63 15.21 24.36
CA GLN A 415 -35.66 14.26 23.82
C GLN A 415 -34.78 14.88 22.71
N ARG A 416 -35.31 15.79 21.89
CA ARG A 416 -34.51 16.59 20.94
C ARG A 416 -33.51 17.52 21.64
N SER A 417 -33.92 18.15 22.75
CA SER A 417 -33.03 18.96 23.59
C SER A 417 -31.93 18.10 24.24
N GLN A 418 -32.29 16.90 24.73
CA GLN A 418 -31.34 15.92 25.25
C GLN A 418 -30.35 15.44 24.18
N ALA A 419 -30.82 15.11 22.97
CA ALA A 419 -29.95 14.78 21.84
C ALA A 419 -28.98 15.92 21.50
N SER A 420 -29.45 17.17 21.51
CA SER A 420 -28.61 18.34 21.28
C SER A 420 -27.56 18.53 22.40
N ASN A 421 -27.93 18.26 23.65
CA ASN A 421 -27.01 18.32 24.79
C ASN A 421 -25.98 17.19 24.75
N VAL A 422 -26.38 15.98 24.35
CA VAL A 422 -25.47 14.84 24.14
C VAL A 422 -24.45 15.16 23.05
N ILE A 423 -24.88 15.76 21.94
CA ILE A 423 -23.96 16.25 20.89
C ILE A 423 -22.99 17.29 21.46
N ARG A 424 -23.48 18.29 22.22
CA ARG A 424 -22.61 19.32 22.84
C ARG A 424 -21.59 18.71 23.80
N GLN A 425 -22.01 17.77 24.63
CA GLN A 425 -21.12 17.05 25.54
C GLN A 425 -20.11 16.20 24.78
N TYR A 426 -20.53 15.51 23.71
CA TYR A 426 -19.65 14.76 22.86
C TYR A 426 -18.58 15.65 22.19
N VAL A 427 -18.99 16.79 21.62
CA VAL A 427 -18.06 17.78 21.05
C VAL A 427 -17.07 18.29 22.10
N ALA A 428 -17.54 18.60 23.31
CA ALA A 428 -16.68 19.03 24.41
C ALA A 428 -15.68 17.93 24.85
N ARG A 429 -16.11 16.66 24.89
CA ARG A 429 -15.25 15.51 25.21
C ARG A 429 -14.25 15.18 24.10
N SER A 430 -14.61 15.41 22.84
CA SER A 430 -13.70 15.16 21.72
C SER A 430 -12.53 16.13 21.65
N GLY A 431 -12.57 17.27 22.36
CA GLY A 431 -11.44 18.18 22.51
C GLY A 431 -10.96 18.89 21.24
N ALA A 432 -11.51 18.55 20.07
CA ALA A 432 -11.20 19.18 18.81
C ALA A 432 -12.28 20.23 18.47
N PRO A 433 -11.93 21.39 17.89
CA PRO A 433 -12.88 22.08 17.05
C PRO A 433 -13.33 21.07 15.98
N LEU A 434 -14.60 21.14 15.60
CA LEU A 434 -15.06 20.50 14.38
C LEU A 434 -14.23 21.12 13.22
N PHE A 435 -13.15 20.42 12.84
CA PHE A 435 -12.30 20.52 11.64
C PHE A 435 -10.97 21.30 11.68
N SER A 436 -9.98 20.67 11.05
CA SER A 436 -8.71 21.24 10.59
C SER A 436 -8.93 22.02 9.28
N SER A 437 -8.14 23.09 9.07
CA SER A 437 -8.25 24.06 7.97
C SER A 437 -8.00 23.51 6.55
N ILE A 438 -7.84 22.19 6.36
CA ILE A 438 -7.48 21.61 5.07
C ILE A 438 -8.73 21.50 4.17
N SER A 439 -9.89 21.15 4.73
CA SER A 439 -11.15 21.06 3.97
C SER A 439 -11.83 22.41 3.73
N GLN A 440 -11.45 23.46 4.47
CA GLN A 440 -11.98 24.82 4.30
C GLN A 440 -11.22 25.64 3.23
N ALA A 441 -10.05 25.18 2.77
CA ALA A 441 -9.23 25.92 1.82
C ALA A 441 -9.65 25.74 0.34
N ALA A 442 -10.44 24.71 0.00
CA ALA A 442 -10.77 24.39 -1.39
C ALA A 442 -12.11 24.96 -1.89
N THR A 443 -12.94 25.55 -1.03
CA THR A 443 -14.25 26.11 -1.41
C THR A 443 -14.58 27.40 -0.67
N ARG A 444 -13.84 28.47 -0.99
CA ARG A 444 -14.32 29.83 -0.74
C ARG A 444 -13.99 30.71 -1.95
N PRO A 445 -14.92 30.97 -2.87
CA PRO A 445 -14.94 32.30 -3.46
C PRO A 445 -15.15 33.30 -2.32
N GLU A 446 -14.37 34.38 -2.27
CA GLU A 446 -14.63 35.51 -1.38
C GLU A 446 -16.04 36.02 -1.63
N ILE A 447 -16.96 35.69 -0.72
CA ILE A 447 -18.23 36.41 -0.62
C ILE A 447 -17.94 37.60 0.30
N VAL A 448 -17.71 38.75 -0.32
CA VAL A 448 -17.94 40.04 0.32
C VAL A 448 -19.43 40.06 0.67
N GLU A 449 -19.76 40.00 1.96
CA GLU A 449 -21.12 40.17 2.46
C GLU A 449 -21.61 41.58 2.14
N THR A 450 -22.31 41.74 1.02
CA THR A 450 -23.33 42.78 0.88
C THR A 450 -24.67 42.14 1.21
N VAL A 451 -25.18 42.40 2.41
CA VAL A 451 -26.52 42.00 2.83
C VAL A 451 -27.54 42.76 1.98
N SER A 452 -28.11 42.10 0.97
CA SER A 452 -29.38 42.54 0.37
C SER A 452 -30.51 41.92 1.18
N THR A 453 -31.12 42.73 2.05
CA THR A 453 -32.43 42.45 2.63
C THR A 453 -33.49 42.60 1.55
N ASP A 454 -33.73 41.57 0.74
CA ASP A 454 -35.00 41.41 0.07
C ASP A 454 -35.14 39.97 -0.45
N GLN A 455 -36.29 39.38 -0.15
CA GLN A 455 -36.81 38.09 -0.65
C GLN A 455 -36.40 36.83 0.12
N SER A 456 -36.96 36.68 1.33
CA SER A 456 -37.34 35.36 1.85
C SER A 456 -38.78 35.40 2.38
N PRO A 457 -39.75 34.71 1.75
CA PRO A 457 -41.15 34.68 2.17
C PRO A 457 -41.40 34.11 3.58
N SER A 458 -40.39 33.46 4.18
CA SER A 458 -40.48 32.87 5.52
C SER A 458 -40.07 33.81 6.66
N ALA A 459 -39.51 34.99 6.36
CA ALA A 459 -39.20 36.01 7.37
C ALA A 459 -40.38 36.96 7.66
N SER A 460 -41.25 37.19 6.67
CA SER A 460 -42.41 38.09 6.79
C SER A 460 -43.51 37.51 7.68
N SER A 461 -43.73 36.18 7.63
CA SER A 461 -44.77 35.52 8.43
C SER A 461 -44.46 35.45 9.93
N ILE A 462 -43.18 35.57 10.30
CA ILE A 462 -42.74 35.59 11.70
C ILE A 462 -42.95 36.99 12.30
N LEU A 463 -42.69 38.05 11.51
CA LEU A 463 -42.84 39.44 11.95
C LEU A 463 -44.32 39.89 12.09
N ASP A 464 -45.25 39.31 11.34
CA ASP A 464 -46.68 39.62 11.44
C ASP A 464 -47.38 38.95 12.66
N SER A 465 -46.67 38.04 13.34
CA SER A 465 -47.21 37.27 14.48
C SER A 465 -46.74 37.78 15.86
N ILE A 466 -45.94 38.85 15.87
CA ILE A 466 -45.34 39.43 17.07
C ILE A 466 -46.08 40.72 17.39
N ASP A 467 -46.42 40.94 18.66
CA ASP A 467 -47.07 42.18 19.09
C ASP A 467 -46.12 43.39 18.95
N GLU A 468 -46.69 44.57 18.71
CA GLU A 468 -45.92 45.78 18.37
C GLU A 468 -44.90 46.19 19.44
N GLU A 469 -45.12 45.82 20.72
CA GLU A 469 -44.20 46.11 21.82
C GLU A 469 -42.94 45.23 21.77
N THR A 470 -43.12 43.95 21.42
CA THR A 470 -42.00 43.01 21.24
C THR A 470 -41.20 43.34 19.97
N ARG A 471 -41.86 43.84 18.92
CA ARG A 471 -41.21 44.31 17.68
C ARG A 471 -40.25 45.48 17.92
N GLN A 472 -40.64 46.46 18.74
CA GLN A 472 -39.78 47.60 19.07
C GLN A 472 -38.55 47.20 19.89
N LYS A 473 -38.70 46.28 20.85
CA LYS A 473 -37.58 45.77 21.66
C LYS A 473 -36.54 45.00 20.84
N ILE A 474 -36.97 44.30 19.79
CA ILE A 474 -36.05 43.60 18.89
C ILE A 474 -35.25 44.60 18.05
N LEU A 475 -35.89 45.66 17.54
CA LEU A 475 -35.23 46.69 16.73
C LEU A 475 -34.23 47.54 17.53
N GLU A 476 -34.46 47.75 18.83
CA GLU A 476 -33.51 48.45 19.72
C GLU A 476 -32.32 47.56 20.17
N SER A 477 -32.38 46.24 19.96
CA SER A 477 -31.35 45.30 20.41
C SER A 477 -30.22 45.03 19.42
N TYR A 478 -30.30 45.57 18.19
CA TYR A 478 -29.24 45.45 17.18
C TYR A 478 -28.35 46.70 17.16
N PRO A 479 -27.04 46.60 17.46
CA PRO A 479 -26.10 47.69 17.22
C PRO A 479 -25.89 47.90 15.71
N GLN A 480 -25.87 49.17 15.28
CA GLN A 480 -25.47 49.56 13.91
C GLN A 480 -23.99 49.28 13.64
#